data_AF-A0A832NJM5-F1
#
_entry.id   AF-A0A832NJM5-F1
#
_cell.length_a   1.000
_cell.length_b   1.000
_cell.length_c   1.000
_cell.angle_alpha   90.00
_cell.angle_beta   90.00
_cell.angle_gamma   90.00
#
_symmetry.space_group_name_H-M   'P 1'
#
loop_
_entity.id
_entity.type
_entity.pdbx_description
1 polymer ?
#
loop_
_entity_poly.entity_id
_entity_poly.type
_entity_poly.pdbx_seq_one_letter_code
_entity_poly.pdbx_strand_id
1 'polypeptide(L)'
;MKRNEEFNAHSEHTVVPGIIVIIDLDKFGEFVEKYGLDPYRPNTITSELTRLVEQFTQKFRGVVIYGLDYKRGTEEAVIEIPYGVEYLDPVISELKCIANRIRELGVTLTAVVAVDHVSGRPAKSRREAYVGTLSRRRALRALRRAKKKGGNRIIVLA
;
A
#
# COMPACT_ATOMS: atom_id res chain seq x y z
N MET A 1 12.99 -39.91 -29.29
CA MET A 1 11.74 -39.46 -28.64
C MET A 1 12.12 -38.83 -27.30
N LYS A 2 12.54 -37.56 -27.32
CA LYS A 2 12.94 -36.77 -26.15
C LYS A 2 12.38 -35.37 -26.35
N ARG A 3 11.26 -35.09 -25.70
CA ARG A 3 10.63 -33.77 -25.54
C ARG A 3 9.40 -34.02 -24.70
N ASN A 4 9.50 -33.86 -23.39
CA ASN A 4 8.40 -33.64 -22.45
C ASN A 4 8.90 -33.44 -21.00
N GLU A 5 10.08 -32.86 -20.78
CA GLU A 5 10.57 -32.57 -19.41
C GLU A 5 10.85 -31.08 -19.14
N GLU A 6 10.59 -30.17 -20.09
CA GLU A 6 11.03 -28.76 -19.96
C GLU A 6 9.92 -27.70 -19.80
N PHE A 7 8.68 -28.06 -19.46
CA PHE A 7 7.60 -27.06 -19.32
C PHE A 7 6.97 -26.90 -17.94
N ASN A 8 7.50 -27.58 -16.90
CA ASN A 8 7.02 -27.44 -15.53
C ASN A 8 8.01 -26.70 -14.62
N ALA A 9 8.48 -25.53 -15.06
CA ALA A 9 8.86 -24.48 -14.10
C ALA A 9 7.56 -23.87 -13.54
N HIS A 10 6.87 -24.63 -12.68
CA HIS A 10 5.73 -24.15 -11.92
C HIS A 10 6.17 -22.89 -11.18
N SER A 11 5.62 -21.74 -11.55
CA SER A 11 5.66 -20.58 -10.67
C SER A 11 4.90 -20.97 -9.41
N GLU A 12 5.60 -21.28 -8.33
CA GLU A 12 5.05 -21.63 -6.99
C GLU A 12 4.38 -20.41 -6.31
N HIS A 13 3.60 -19.64 -7.05
CA HIS A 13 2.99 -18.41 -6.59
C HIS A 13 1.50 -18.49 -6.86
N THR A 14 0.79 -19.12 -5.93
CA THR A 14 -0.67 -19.08 -5.89
C THR A 14 -1.08 -17.63 -5.68
N VAL A 15 -1.66 -17.02 -6.71
CA VAL A 15 -2.31 -15.72 -6.61
C VAL A 15 -3.82 -15.94 -6.50
N VAL A 16 -4.48 -15.12 -5.70
CA VAL A 16 -5.91 -15.25 -5.42
C VAL A 16 -6.61 -13.92 -5.67
N PRO A 17 -7.90 -13.90 -6.04
CA PRO A 17 -8.65 -12.66 -6.12
C PRO A 17 -8.62 -11.90 -4.77
N GLY A 18 -8.47 -10.60 -4.81
CA GLY A 18 -8.40 -9.78 -3.60
C GLY A 18 -8.34 -8.29 -3.88
N ILE A 19 -7.91 -7.54 -2.87
CA ILE A 19 -7.73 -6.09 -2.94
C ILE A 19 -6.26 -5.74 -2.69
N ILE A 20 -5.72 -4.84 -3.50
CA ILE A 20 -4.43 -4.19 -3.28
C ILE A 20 -4.70 -2.77 -2.79
N VAL A 21 -4.12 -2.41 -1.66
CA VAL A 21 -4.16 -1.06 -1.10
C VAL A 21 -2.74 -0.51 -1.09
N ILE A 22 -2.56 0.66 -1.70
CA ILE A 22 -1.32 1.43 -1.61
C ILE A 22 -1.65 2.77 -0.96
N ILE A 23 -0.92 3.14 0.09
CA ILE A 23 -1.05 4.41 0.82
C ILE A 23 0.31 5.11 0.76
N ASP A 24 0.33 6.41 0.53
CA ASP A 24 1.56 7.21 0.49
C ASP A 24 1.27 8.66 0.91
N LEU A 25 2.00 9.18 1.89
CA LEU A 25 1.92 10.58 2.32
C LEU A 25 2.33 11.53 1.18
N ASP A 26 1.58 12.60 0.98
CA ASP A 26 1.87 13.59 -0.06
C ASP A 26 2.94 14.57 0.41
N LYS A 27 3.96 14.79 -0.44
CA LYS A 27 5.03 15.77 -0.21
C LYS A 27 5.69 15.66 1.17
N PHE A 28 5.75 14.46 1.74
CA PHE A 28 6.22 14.29 3.11
C PHE A 28 7.70 14.64 3.28
N GLY A 29 8.53 14.40 2.26
CA GLY A 29 9.92 14.88 2.24
C GLY A 29 10.02 16.41 2.40
N GLU A 30 9.21 17.17 1.65
CA GLU A 30 9.14 18.64 1.79
C GLU A 30 8.67 19.06 3.20
N PHE A 31 7.75 18.29 3.79
CA PHE A 31 7.28 18.53 5.16
C PHE A 31 8.40 18.28 6.19
N VAL A 32 9.10 17.15 6.10
CA VAL A 32 10.22 16.80 6.98
C VAL A 32 11.30 17.88 6.94
N GLU A 33 11.69 18.32 5.74
CA GLU A 33 12.67 19.40 5.55
C GLU A 33 12.19 20.72 6.16
N LYS A 34 10.94 21.13 5.83
CA LYS A 34 10.37 22.41 6.30
C LYS A 34 10.32 22.53 7.82
N TYR A 35 10.05 21.42 8.51
CA TYR A 35 9.88 21.39 9.96
C TYR A 35 11.12 20.85 10.70
N GLY A 36 12.23 20.58 10.00
CA GLY A 36 13.48 20.10 10.60
C GLY A 36 13.34 18.76 11.33
N LEU A 37 12.49 17.87 10.82
CA LEU A 37 12.24 16.56 11.43
C LEU A 37 13.34 15.57 11.06
N ASP A 38 13.59 14.58 11.93
CA ASP A 38 14.53 13.49 11.65
C ASP A 38 13.85 12.41 10.77
N PRO A 39 14.31 12.16 9.53
CA PRO A 39 13.71 11.17 8.63
C PRO A 39 13.99 9.71 9.02
N TYR A 40 14.81 9.48 10.05
CA TYR A 40 15.12 8.16 10.57
C TYR A 40 14.43 7.87 11.91
N ARG A 41 13.61 8.80 12.39
CA ARG A 41 12.84 8.64 13.62
C ARG A 41 11.36 8.92 13.37
N PRO A 42 10.48 8.22 14.09
CA PRO A 42 9.06 8.45 13.96
C PRO A 42 8.72 9.83 14.54
N ASN A 43 7.84 10.54 13.86
CA ASN A 43 7.17 11.74 14.35
C ASN A 43 5.68 11.44 14.58
N THR A 44 4.90 12.43 15.00
CA THR A 44 3.46 12.28 15.28
C THR A 44 2.68 11.75 14.08
N ILE A 45 2.97 12.23 12.87
CA ILE A 45 2.26 11.84 11.64
C ILE A 45 2.60 10.39 11.26
N THR A 46 3.89 10.06 11.19
CA THR A 46 4.33 8.71 10.77
C THR A 46 3.99 7.66 11.82
N SER A 47 4.01 8.03 13.11
CA SER A 47 3.54 7.16 14.21
C SER A 47 2.05 6.89 14.09
N GLU A 48 1.25 7.93 13.83
CA GLU A 48 -0.20 7.77 13.66
C GLU A 48 -0.51 6.93 12.42
N LEU A 49 0.20 7.15 11.30
CA LEU A 49 0.02 6.33 10.12
C LEU A 49 0.42 4.87 10.37
N THR A 50 1.52 4.60 11.09
CA THR A 50 1.89 3.24 11.52
C THR A 50 0.74 2.57 12.28
N ARG A 51 0.18 3.25 13.29
CA ARG A 51 -0.94 2.75 14.09
C ARG A 51 -2.19 2.49 13.25
N LEU A 52 -2.54 3.42 12.36
CA LEU A 52 -3.72 3.31 11.49
C LEU A 52 -3.57 2.18 10.46
N VAL A 53 -2.39 2.01 9.88
CA VAL A 53 -2.10 0.91 8.94
C VAL A 53 -2.16 -0.44 9.65
N GLU A 54 -1.64 -0.55 10.87
CA GLU A 54 -1.76 -1.76 11.69
C GLU A 54 -3.23 -2.10 12.00
N GLN A 55 -4.03 -1.12 12.41
CA GLN A 55 -5.45 -1.34 12.67
C GLN A 55 -6.22 -1.74 11.40
N PHE A 56 -5.89 -1.10 10.27
CA PHE A 56 -6.47 -1.42 8.98
C PHE A 56 -6.18 -2.86 8.56
N THR A 57 -4.92 -3.31 8.71
CA THR A 57 -4.52 -4.67 8.34
C THR A 57 -5.17 -5.72 9.24
N GLN A 58 -5.27 -5.45 10.55
CA GLN A 58 -5.99 -6.33 11.48
C GLN A 58 -7.48 -6.43 11.13
N LYS A 59 -8.14 -5.30 10.89
CA LYS A 59 -9.58 -5.22 10.59
C LYS A 59 -9.97 -6.02 9.35
N PHE A 60 -9.21 -5.89 8.27
CA PHE A 60 -9.50 -6.54 7.00
C PHE A 60 -8.72 -7.83 6.76
N ARG A 61 -7.97 -8.32 7.77
CA ARG A 61 -7.06 -9.48 7.62
C ARG A 61 -6.07 -9.30 6.47
N GLY A 62 -5.61 -8.06 6.29
CA GLY A 62 -4.66 -7.67 5.24
C GLY A 62 -3.25 -8.10 5.58
N VAL A 63 -2.50 -8.52 4.55
CA VAL A 63 -1.07 -8.79 4.63
C VAL A 63 -0.31 -7.53 4.26
N VAL A 64 0.55 -7.07 5.17
CA VAL A 64 1.49 -5.98 4.87
C VAL A 64 2.56 -6.53 3.92
N ILE A 65 2.56 -6.02 2.70
CA ILE A 65 3.57 -6.33 1.70
C ILE A 65 4.84 -5.52 1.96
N TYR A 66 4.68 -4.26 2.37
CA TYR A 66 5.76 -3.33 2.66
C TYR A 66 5.25 -2.12 3.45
N GLY A 67 6.15 -1.46 4.17
CA GLY A 67 5.98 -0.06 4.60
C GLY A 67 5.62 0.15 6.06
N LEU A 68 5.03 -0.84 6.75
CA LEU A 68 4.77 -0.76 8.19
C LEU A 68 6.11 -0.77 8.96
N ASP A 69 6.54 0.40 9.44
CA ASP A 69 7.82 0.59 10.14
C ASP A 69 7.60 1.33 11.47
N TYR A 70 7.80 0.63 12.58
CA TYR A 70 7.70 1.20 13.93
C TYR A 70 8.95 1.96 14.35
N LYS A 71 10.11 1.64 13.75
CA LYS A 71 11.40 2.24 14.13
C LYS A 71 11.62 3.58 13.47
N ARG A 72 11.15 3.73 12.22
CA ARG A 72 11.25 4.98 11.45
C ARG A 72 9.92 5.70 11.31
N GLY A 73 8.80 5.01 11.53
CA GLY A 73 7.48 5.51 11.21
C GLY A 73 7.10 5.18 9.76
N THR A 74 5.80 4.99 9.53
CA THR A 74 5.27 4.64 8.22
C THR A 74 5.02 5.92 7.42
N GLU A 75 5.57 6.00 6.20
CA GLU A 75 5.28 7.05 5.21
C GLU A 75 4.45 6.53 4.04
N GLU A 76 4.67 5.27 3.69
CA GLU A 76 3.97 4.55 2.63
C GLU A 76 3.70 3.12 3.07
N ALA A 77 2.62 2.52 2.57
CA ALA A 77 2.29 1.14 2.84
C ALA A 77 1.71 0.47 1.58
N VAL A 78 2.08 -0.80 1.39
CA VAL A 78 1.46 -1.69 0.41
C VAL A 78 0.84 -2.85 1.17
N ILE A 79 -0.46 -3.04 1.01
CA ILE A 79 -1.26 -4.04 1.72
C ILE A 79 -2.03 -4.86 0.69
N GLU A 80 -2.11 -6.16 0.89
CA GLU A 80 -2.99 -7.03 0.12
C GLU A 80 -4.03 -7.67 1.02
N ILE A 81 -5.26 -7.76 0.56
CA ILE A 81 -6.38 -8.40 1.26
C ILE A 81 -6.84 -9.58 0.40
N PRO A 82 -6.28 -10.79 0.62
CA PRO A 82 -6.70 -12.01 -0.06
C PRO A 82 -8.19 -12.28 0.16
N TYR A 83 -8.91 -12.64 -0.90
CA TYR A 83 -10.36 -12.89 -0.88
C TYR A 83 -11.21 -11.70 -0.40
N GLY A 84 -10.64 -10.49 -0.38
CA GLY A 84 -11.25 -9.32 0.25
C GLY A 84 -12.22 -8.52 -0.62
N VAL A 85 -12.57 -8.98 -1.82
CA VAL A 85 -13.34 -8.19 -2.80
C VAL A 85 -14.68 -7.71 -2.24
N GLU A 86 -15.31 -8.50 -1.38
CA GLU A 86 -16.55 -8.14 -0.66
C GLU A 86 -16.38 -6.93 0.30
N TYR A 87 -15.15 -6.64 0.73
CA TYR A 87 -14.84 -5.51 1.61
C TYR A 87 -14.46 -4.23 0.86
N LEU A 88 -14.66 -4.15 -0.46
CA LEU A 88 -14.24 -2.99 -1.26
C LEU A 88 -14.76 -1.66 -0.69
N ASP A 89 -16.07 -1.54 -0.48
CA ASP A 89 -16.67 -0.32 0.06
C ASP A 89 -16.24 -0.03 1.52
N PRO A 90 -16.25 -1.02 2.44
CA PRO A 90 -15.67 -0.86 3.77
C PRO A 90 -14.20 -0.39 3.77
N VAL A 91 -13.36 -0.94 2.88
CA VAL A 91 -11.96 -0.56 2.72
C VAL A 91 -11.84 0.90 2.28
N ILE A 92 -12.63 1.31 1.28
CA ILE A 92 -12.65 2.70 0.81
C ILE A 92 -13.10 3.64 1.93
N SER A 93 -14.12 3.26 2.70
CA SER A 93 -14.61 4.04 3.84
C SER A 93 -13.55 4.20 4.92
N GLU A 94 -12.86 3.12 5.28
CA GLU A 94 -11.78 3.17 6.27
C GLU A 94 -10.62 4.05 5.80
N LEU A 95 -10.23 3.94 4.54
CA LEU A 95 -9.19 4.78 3.95
C LEU A 95 -9.56 6.27 3.97
N LYS A 96 -10.84 6.61 3.79
CA LYS A 96 -11.31 8.00 3.95
C LYS A 96 -11.14 8.48 5.39
N CYS A 97 -11.44 7.64 6.38
CA CYS A 97 -11.21 7.96 7.79
C CYS A 97 -9.72 8.18 8.09
N ILE A 98 -8.85 7.28 7.61
CA ILE A 98 -7.39 7.40 7.74
C ILE A 98 -6.92 8.71 7.08
N ALA A 99 -7.35 9.00 5.85
CA ALA A 99 -6.99 10.20 5.13
C ALA A 99 -7.42 11.48 5.87
N ASN A 100 -8.62 11.50 6.46
CA ASN A 100 -9.10 12.62 7.26
C ASN A 100 -8.26 12.78 8.54
N ARG A 101 -7.97 11.69 9.24
CA ARG A 101 -7.18 11.74 10.47
C ARG A 101 -5.77 12.27 10.22
N ILE A 102 -5.12 11.83 9.15
CA ILE A 102 -3.80 12.32 8.75
C ILE A 102 -3.88 13.81 8.32
N ARG A 103 -4.97 14.22 7.65
CA ARG A 103 -5.21 15.62 7.29
C ARG A 103 -5.29 16.53 8.50
N GLU A 104 -5.91 16.09 9.59
CA GLU A 104 -5.96 16.84 10.85
C GLU A 104 -4.56 17.11 11.45
N LEU A 105 -3.58 16.27 11.12
CA LEU A 105 -2.18 16.42 11.55
C LEU A 105 -1.35 17.31 10.61
N GLY A 106 -1.97 17.89 9.57
CA GLY A 106 -1.35 18.89 8.70
C GLY A 106 -0.72 18.37 7.41
N VAL A 107 -0.85 17.08 7.09
CA VAL A 107 -0.41 16.52 5.79
C VAL A 107 -1.53 15.73 5.13
N THR A 108 -1.47 15.55 3.82
CA THR A 108 -2.43 14.69 3.10
C THR A 108 -1.78 13.38 2.69
N LEU A 109 -2.61 12.41 2.31
CA LEU A 109 -2.17 11.17 1.70
C LEU A 109 -2.91 10.93 0.40
N THR A 110 -2.27 10.18 -0.48
CA THR A 110 -2.90 9.60 -1.67
C THR A 110 -2.94 8.09 -1.48
N ALA A 111 -4.08 7.48 -1.80
CA ALA A 111 -4.22 6.03 -1.77
C ALA A 111 -4.78 5.47 -3.07
N VAL A 112 -4.50 4.19 -3.33
CA VAL A 112 -5.09 3.40 -4.41
C VAL A 112 -5.67 2.13 -3.82
N VAL A 113 -6.88 1.78 -4.25
CA VAL A 113 -7.54 0.51 -3.99
C VAL A 113 -7.75 -0.16 -5.33
N ALA A 114 -7.19 -1.35 -5.53
CA ALA A 114 -7.33 -2.10 -6.78
C ALA A 114 -7.88 -3.50 -6.52
N VAL A 115 -8.94 -3.88 -7.23
CA VAL A 115 -9.46 -5.25 -7.24
C VAL A 115 -8.69 -6.02 -8.31
N ASP A 116 -7.91 -7.00 -7.89
CA ASP A 116 -7.08 -7.81 -8.78
C ASP A 116 -6.57 -9.05 -8.03
N HIS A 117 -5.69 -9.83 -8.66
CA HIS A 117 -5.03 -10.96 -8.03
C HIS A 117 -3.89 -10.48 -7.11
N VAL A 118 -3.85 -11.03 -5.90
CA VAL A 118 -2.87 -10.75 -4.84
C VAL A 118 -2.08 -12.01 -4.50
N SER A 119 -0.84 -11.84 -4.03
CA SER A 119 -0.01 -12.99 -3.59
C SER A 119 -0.08 -13.22 -2.09
N GLY A 120 -0.47 -12.22 -1.30
CA GLY A 120 -0.53 -12.31 0.16
C GLY A 120 0.83 -12.53 0.81
N ARG A 121 1.93 -12.18 0.12
CA ARG A 121 3.30 -12.43 0.59
C ARG A 121 4.09 -11.13 0.77
N PRO A 122 4.68 -10.90 1.96
CA PRO A 122 5.61 -9.81 2.19
C PRO A 122 6.73 -9.77 1.15
N ALA A 123 7.05 -8.58 0.67
CA ALA A 123 8.13 -8.38 -0.28
C ALA A 123 9.49 -8.34 0.43
N LYS A 124 10.53 -8.87 -0.21
CA LYS A 124 11.92 -8.82 0.30
C LYS A 124 12.57 -7.45 0.08
N SER A 125 11.98 -6.63 -0.79
CA SER A 125 12.49 -5.30 -1.11
C SER A 125 11.36 -4.35 -1.48
N ARG A 126 11.61 -3.04 -1.34
CA ARG A 126 10.71 -1.99 -1.83
C ARG A 126 10.37 -2.16 -3.31
N ARG A 127 11.36 -2.52 -4.14
CA ARG A 127 11.15 -2.75 -5.58
C ARG A 127 10.14 -3.87 -5.80
N GLU A 128 10.33 -5.01 -5.14
CA GLU A 128 9.41 -6.15 -5.23
C GLU A 128 8.00 -5.80 -4.71
N ALA A 129 7.91 -5.01 -3.64
CA ALA A 129 6.63 -4.57 -3.09
C ALA A 129 5.76 -3.82 -4.11
N TYR A 130 6.39 -3.05 -5.01
CA TYR A 130 5.67 -2.20 -5.95
C TYR A 130 5.58 -2.75 -7.38
N VAL A 131 6.57 -3.53 -7.82
CA VAL A 131 6.63 -4.02 -9.21
C VAL A 131 6.71 -5.53 -9.34
N GLY A 132 6.66 -6.27 -8.23
CA GLY A 132 6.76 -7.73 -8.17
C GLY A 132 5.57 -8.46 -8.82
N THR A 133 4.42 -7.79 -8.95
CA THR A 133 3.27 -8.31 -9.72
C THR A 133 2.74 -7.25 -10.69
N LEU A 134 2.04 -7.69 -11.74
CA LEU A 134 1.37 -6.78 -12.69
C LEU A 134 0.30 -5.94 -11.99
N SER A 135 -0.43 -6.54 -11.05
CA SER A 135 -1.48 -5.91 -10.25
C SER A 135 -0.92 -4.75 -9.41
N ARG A 136 0.17 -4.99 -8.66
CA ARG A 136 0.84 -3.94 -7.86
C ARG A 136 1.42 -2.84 -8.76
N ARG A 137 1.97 -3.21 -9.91
CA ARG A 137 2.49 -2.24 -10.90
C ARG A 137 1.36 -1.35 -11.46
N ARG A 138 0.18 -1.90 -11.72
CA ARG A 138 -1.00 -1.15 -12.16
C ARG A 138 -1.45 -0.17 -11.08
N ALA A 139 -1.57 -0.61 -9.83
CA ALA A 139 -1.91 0.24 -8.70
C ALA A 139 -0.89 1.38 -8.50
N LEU A 140 0.41 1.08 -8.55
CA LEU A 140 1.49 2.08 -8.45
C LEU A 140 1.40 3.15 -9.56
N ARG A 141 1.10 2.75 -10.80
CA ARG A 141 0.92 3.70 -11.91
C ARG A 141 -0.24 4.66 -11.63
N ALA A 142 -1.34 4.17 -11.09
CA ALA A 142 -2.47 5.01 -10.70
C ALA A 142 -2.09 5.98 -9.57
N LEU A 143 -1.38 5.50 -8.55
CA LEU A 143 -0.89 6.33 -7.44
C LEU A 143 -0.01 7.47 -7.96
N ARG A 144 0.98 7.14 -8.79
CA ARG A 144 1.91 8.14 -9.36
C ARG A 144 1.17 9.18 -10.19
N ARG A 145 0.16 8.78 -10.98
CA ARG A 145 -0.68 9.71 -11.75
C ARG A 145 -1.50 10.61 -10.83
N ALA A 146 -2.03 10.08 -9.73
CA ALA A 146 -2.78 10.85 -8.74
C ALA A 146 -1.89 11.88 -8.02
N LYS A 147 -0.71 11.47 -7.55
CA LYS A 147 0.26 12.38 -6.90
C LYS A 147 0.72 13.49 -7.84
N LYS A 148 0.98 13.17 -9.13
CA LYS A 148 1.27 14.18 -10.17
C LYS A 148 0.16 15.21 -10.39
N LYS A 149 -1.10 14.86 -10.10
CA LYS A 149 -2.27 15.74 -10.20
C LYS A 149 -2.58 16.49 -8.90
N GLY A 150 -1.64 16.53 -7.95
CA GLY A 150 -1.79 17.25 -6.68
C GLY A 150 -2.14 16.38 -5.48
N GLY A 151 -2.22 15.05 -5.63
CA GLY A 151 -2.43 14.13 -4.49
C GLY A 151 -3.80 14.27 -3.81
N ASN A 152 -3.84 14.01 -2.49
CA ASN A 152 -4.99 14.11 -1.59
C ASN A 152 -6.25 13.43 -2.14
N ARG A 153 -6.13 12.18 -2.58
CA ARG A 153 -7.25 11.43 -3.17
C ARG A 153 -7.09 9.93 -3.00
N ILE A 154 -8.23 9.25 -3.04
CA ILE A 154 -8.30 7.79 -3.08
C ILE A 154 -8.76 7.40 -4.49
N ILE A 155 -7.98 6.58 -5.18
CA ILE A 155 -8.30 6.06 -6.51
C ILE A 155 -8.77 4.62 -6.37
N VAL A 156 -9.89 4.29 -7.02
CA VAL A 156 -10.42 2.93 -7.07
C VAL A 156 -10.22 2.38 -8.47
N LEU A 157 -9.63 1.18 -8.57
CA LEU A 157 -9.47 0.39 -9.78
C LEU A 157 -10.22 -0.93 -9.58
N ALA A 158 -11.53 -0.91 -9.78
CA ALA A 158 -12.36 -2.11 -9.78
C ALA A 158 -12.40 -2.74 -11.19
#